data_AF-A0A7C5ZBL2-F1
#
_entry.id   AF-A0A7C5ZBL2-F1
#
_cell.length_a   1.000
_cell.length_b   1.000
_cell.length_c   1.000
_cell.angle_alpha   90.00
_cell.angle_beta   90.00
_cell.angle_gamma   90.00
#
_symmetry.space_group_name_H-M   'P 1'
#
loop_
_entity.id
_entity.type
_entity.pdbx_description
1 polymer ?
#
loop_
_entity_poly.entity_id
_entity_poly.type
_entity_poly.pdbx_seq_one_letter_code
_entity_poly.pdbx_strand_id
1 'polypeptide(L)' 'MRTTVTLPDELVRQAMKSSGKKRLSDALASTLEDHFALKKRLALLDELFDRPVPHRWKRIKRERRRSKWS' A
#
# COMPACT_ATOMS: atom_id res chain seq x y z
N MET A 1 11.18 12.78 -19.34
CA MET A 1 12.03 13.71 -18.58
C MET A 1 13.05 12.88 -17.81
N ARG A 2 14.35 13.19 -17.90
CA ARG A 2 15.41 12.46 -17.16
C ARG A 2 15.80 13.30 -15.95
N THR A 3 15.71 12.71 -14.76
CA THR A 3 16.12 13.32 -13.49
C THR A 3 17.31 12.56 -12.93
N THR A 4 18.41 13.24 -12.70
CA THR A 4 19.57 12.72 -11.98
C THR A 4 19.41 13.04 -10.50
N VAL A 5 19.38 12.00 -9.67
CA VAL A 5 19.27 12.11 -8.22
C VAL A 5 20.46 11.37 -7.61
N THR A 6 21.22 12.04 -6.76
CA THR A 6 22.28 11.42 -5.97
C THR A 6 21.65 10.72 -4.77
N LEU A 7 21.85 9.40 -4.69
CA LEU A 7 21.36 8.57 -3.60
C LEU A 7 22.54 8.03 -2.79
N PRO A 8 22.42 7.94 -1.45
CA PRO A 8 23.38 7.23 -0.61
C PRO A 8 23.53 5.75 -1.05
N ASP A 9 24.76 5.25 -1.03
CA ASP A 9 25.08 3.87 -1.46
C ASP A 9 24.36 2.80 -0.63
N GLU A 10 24.10 3.09 0.65
CA GLU A 10 23.34 2.19 1.53
C GLU A 10 21.91 2.00 1.05
N LEU A 11 21.24 3.09 0.66
CA LEU A 11 19.88 3.04 0.12
C LEU A 11 19.82 2.29 -1.21
N VAL A 12 20.83 2.48 -2.06
CA VAL A 12 20.98 1.73 -3.32
C VAL A 12 21.11 0.23 -3.06
N ARG A 13 21.99 -0.17 -2.14
CA ARG A 13 22.17 -1.58 -1.75
C ARG A 13 20.89 -2.17 -1.16
N GLN A 14 20.22 -1.44 -0.30
CA GLN A 14 19.02 -1.90 0.38
C GLN A 14 17.85 -2.08 -0.60
N ALA A 15 17.64 -1.11 -1.50
CA ALA A 15 16.61 -1.18 -2.54
C ALA A 15 16.84 -2.33 -3.54
N MET A 16 18.10 -2.56 -3.92
CA MET A 16 18.48 -3.69 -4.78
C MET A 16 18.22 -5.03 -4.07
N LYS A 17 18.58 -5.14 -2.79
CA LYS A 17 18.37 -6.35 -1.98
C LYS A 17 16.88 -6.65 -1.76
N SER A 18 16.07 -5.64 -1.46
CA SER A 18 14.64 -5.82 -1.20
C SER A 18 13.83 -6.12 -2.46
N SER A 19 14.19 -5.51 -3.60
CA SER A 19 13.45 -5.71 -4.86
C SER A 19 13.86 -6.98 -5.62
N GLY A 20 15.08 -7.48 -5.39
CA GLY A 20 15.67 -8.59 -6.15
C GLY A 20 15.92 -8.28 -7.64
N LYS A 21 15.82 -7.01 -8.05
CA LYS A 21 16.03 -6.58 -9.45
C LYS A 21 17.51 -6.34 -9.74
N LYS A 22 17.90 -6.53 -11.02
CA LYS A 22 19.27 -6.31 -11.50
C LYS A 22 19.56 -4.84 -11.86
N ARG A 23 18.52 -4.05 -12.15
CA ARG A 23 18.63 -2.63 -12.53
C ARG A 23 18.19 -1.74 -11.38
N LEU A 24 18.96 -0.70 -11.08
CA LEU A 24 18.67 0.24 -10.00
C LEU A 24 17.36 1.00 -10.22
N SER A 25 17.07 1.43 -11.45
CA SER A 25 15.82 2.10 -11.80
C SER A 25 14.60 1.25 -11.42
N ASP A 26 14.66 -0.03 -11.75
CA ASP A 26 13.56 -0.98 -11.57
C ASP A 26 13.41 -1.34 -10.08
N ALA A 27 14.55 -1.44 -9.37
CA ALA A 27 14.58 -1.63 -7.93
C ALA A 27 13.95 -0.45 -7.17
N LEU A 28 14.29 0.79 -7.56
CA LEU A 28 13.73 2.00 -6.95
C LEU A 28 12.24 2.14 -7.26
N ALA A 29 11.83 1.90 -8.50
CA ALA A 29 10.41 1.93 -8.88
C ALA A 29 9.60 0.91 -8.06
N SER A 30 10.07 -0.35 -8.00
CA SER A 30 9.40 -1.41 -7.24
C SER A 30 9.29 -1.08 -5.75
N THR A 31 10.38 -0.60 -5.13
CA THR A 31 10.38 -0.26 -3.70
C THR A 31 9.47 0.93 -3.37
N LEU A 32 9.37 1.90 -4.28
CA LEU A 32 8.42 3.01 -4.14
C LEU A 32 6.97 2.54 -4.28
N GLU A 33 6.67 1.69 -5.27
CA GLU A 33 5.35 1.09 -5.43
C GLU A 33 4.93 0.31 -4.18
N ASP A 34 5.84 -0.51 -3.64
CA ASP A 34 5.62 -1.27 -2.40
C ASP A 34 5.37 -0.33 -1.22
N HIS A 35 6.12 0.77 -1.10
CA HIS A 35 5.90 1.77 -0.05
C HIS A 35 4.49 2.37 -0.11
N PHE A 36 4.03 2.77 -1.30
CA PHE A 36 2.68 3.31 -1.46
C PHE A 36 1.60 2.25 -1.20
N ALA A 37 1.82 1.01 -1.62
CA ALA A 37 0.89 -0.09 -1.35
C ALA A 37 0.78 -0.37 0.16
N LEU A 38 1.91 -0.41 0.88
CA LEU A 38 1.94 -0.57 2.33
C LEU A 38 1.25 0.59 3.04
N LYS A 39 1.50 1.83 2.62
CA LYS A 39 0.84 3.01 3.19
C LYS A 39 -0.69 2.95 3.02
N LYS A 40 -1.18 2.51 1.85
CA LYS A 40 -2.62 2.29 1.62
C LYS A 40 -3.19 1.20 2.53
N ARG A 41 -2.47 0.08 2.69
CA ARG A 41 -2.90 -1.00 3.60
C ARG A 41 -2.93 -0.55 5.05
N LEU A 42 -1.98 0.26 5.48
CA LEU A 42 -1.91 0.79 6.83
C LEU A 42 -3.08 1.75 7.09
N ALA A 43 -3.37 2.66 6.16
CA ALA A 43 -4.55 3.52 6.23
C ALA A 43 -5.87 2.74 6.30
N LEU A 44 -5.98 1.63 5.55
CA LEU A 44 -7.15 0.74 5.64
C LEU A 44 -7.24 0.06 7.02
N LEU A 45 -6.12 -0.36 7.60
CA LEU A 45 -6.10 -0.95 8.93
C LEU A 45 -6.51 0.05 10.02
N ASP A 46 -6.04 1.29 9.91
CA ASP A 46 -6.45 2.38 10.81
C ASP A 46 -7.96 2.63 10.70
N GLU A 47 -8.49 2.70 9.48
CA GLU A 47 -9.93 2.84 9.26
C GLU A 47 -10.74 1.67 9.84
N LEU A 48 -10.26 0.43 9.68
CA LEU A 48 -10.88 -0.77 10.25
C LEU A 48 -10.81 -0.78 11.78
N PHE A 49 -9.75 -0.21 12.37
CA PHE A 49 -9.61 -0.11 13.81
C PHE A 49 -10.57 0.93 14.39
N ASP A 50 -10.62 2.12 13.77
CA ASP A 50 -11.49 3.23 14.20
C ASP A 50 -12.98 2.94 13.93
N ARG A 51 -13.27 2.20 12.86
CA ARG A 51 -14.61 1.80 12.46
C ARG A 51 -14.63 0.30 12.22
N PRO A 52 -14.72 -0.52 13.28
CA PRO A 52 -14.75 -1.97 13.16
C PRO A 52 -15.90 -2.37 12.25
N VAL A 53 -15.56 -3.06 11.16
CA VAL A 53 -16.54 -3.62 10.22
C VAL A 53 -17.51 -4.46 11.03
N PRO A 54 -18.82 -4.33 10.81
CA PRO A 54 -19.79 -5.08 11.59
C PRO A 54 -19.62 -6.59 11.36
N HIS A 55 -18.87 -7.27 12.25
CA HIS A 55 -18.67 -8.72 12.21
C HIS A 55 -19.98 -9.53 12.42
N ARG A 56 -21.11 -8.85 12.70
CA ARG A 56 -22.42 -9.48 12.84
C ARG A 56 -23.12 -9.56 11.49
N TRP A 57 -23.34 -10.78 11.01
CA TRP A 57 -24.05 -11.07 9.75
C TRP A 57 -25.40 -10.33 9.60
N LYS A 58 -26.13 -10.11 10.71
CA LYS A 58 -27.39 -9.35 10.73
C LYS A 58 -27.21 -7.88 10.34
N ARG A 59 -26.09 -7.23 10.72
CA ARG A 59 -25.77 -5.84 10.36
C ARG A 59 -25.32 -5.73 8.91
N ILE A 60 -24.46 -6.64 8.44
CA ILE A 60 -24.03 -6.72 7.03
C ILE A 60 -25.26 -6.87 6.10
N LYS A 61 -26.20 -7.76 6.43
CA LYS A 61 -27.44 -7.91 5.65
C LYS A 61 -28.29 -6.63 5.63
N ARG A 62 -28.33 -5.85 6.71
CA ARG A 62 -29.07 -4.56 6.75
C ARG A 62 -28.40 -3.49 5.89
N GLU A 63 -27.08 -3.35 5.95
CA GLU A 63 -26.33 -2.37 5.14
C GLU A 63 -26.37 -2.68 3.64
N ARG A 64 -26.24 -3.97 3.26
CA ARG A 64 -26.45 -4.39 1.86
C ARG A 64 -27.86 -4.10 1.35
N ARG A 65 -28.87 -4.14 2.23
CA ARG A 65 -30.24 -3.75 1.87
C ARG A 65 -30.38 -2.24 1.73
N ARG A 66 -29.71 -1.43 2.56
CA ARG A 66 -29.76 0.04 2.45
C ARG A 66 -29.05 0.58 1.21
N SER A 67 -27.87 0.05 0.87
CA SER A 67 -27.07 0.49 -0.29
C SER A 67 -27.68 0.16 -1.66
N LYS A 68 -28.66 -0.74 -1.74
CA LYS A 68 -29.34 -1.09 -3.00
C LYS A 68 -30.49 -0.15 -3.38
N TRP A 69 -30.90 0.75 -2.48
CA TRP A 69 -32.06 1.62 -2.66
C TRP A 69 -31.70 3.12 -2.62
N SER A 70 -30.41 3.42 -2.72
CA SER A 70 -29.82 4.75 -2.86
C SER A 70 -29.10 4.83 -4.19
#